data_AF-A0A3D5LEE5-F1
#
_entry.id   AF-A0A3D5LEE5-F1
#
_cell.length_a   1.000
_cell.length_b   1.000
_cell.length_c   1.000
_cell.angle_alpha   90.00
_cell.angle_beta   90.00
_cell.angle_gamma   90.00
#
_symmetry.space_group_name_H-M   'P 1'
#
loop_
_entity.id
_entity.type
_entity.pdbx_description
1 polymer ?
#
loop_
_entity_poly.entity_id
_entity_poly.type
_entity_poly.pdbx_seq_one_letter_code
_entity_poly.pdbx_strand_id
1 'polypeptide(L)'
;MRNELIPKVLKEYRKRNHYSVKDVSIRLMEHDIDVAPKTIYGWESGQAQPTADTLLLLCEIYKIPDILNSFGYDQPDDPAASLTYHEREIIYAYRNRPELQHAVDILLGCD
;
A
#
# COMPACT_ATOMS: atom_id res chain seq x y z
N MET A 1 0.24 15.39 1.21
CA MET A 1 -0.70 15.36 0.06
C MET A 1 -1.80 14.34 0.35
N ARG A 2 -3.07 14.66 0.08
CA ARG A 2 -4.19 13.73 0.24
C ARG A 2 -4.30 12.88 -1.02
N ASN A 3 -4.15 11.57 -0.90
CA ASN A 3 -4.34 10.66 -2.03
C ASN A 3 -5.85 10.44 -2.27
N GLU A 4 -6.35 10.88 -3.43
CA GLU A 4 -7.77 10.78 -3.79
C GLU A 4 -8.21 9.35 -4.17
N LEU A 5 -7.26 8.43 -4.38
CA LEU A 5 -7.55 7.03 -4.71
C LEU A 5 -7.95 6.22 -3.48
N ILE A 6 -7.40 6.53 -2.30
CA ILE A 6 -7.68 5.79 -1.05
C ILE A 6 -9.19 5.67 -0.79
N PRO A 7 -9.99 6.77 -0.74
CA PRO A 7 -11.43 6.68 -0.54
C PRO A 7 -12.16 5.79 -1.56
N LYS A 8 -11.77 5.90 -2.84
CA LYS A 8 -12.42 5.21 -3.96
C LYS A 8 -12.17 3.71 -3.87
N VAL A 9 -10.92 3.33 -3.61
CA VAL A 9 -10.46 1.93 -3.50
C VAL A 9 -11.07 1.26 -2.29
N LEU A 10 -11.07 1.93 -1.13
CA LEU A 10 -11.73 1.39 0.08
C LEU A 10 -13.21 1.07 -0.17
N LYS A 11 -13.95 2.02 -0.78
CA LYS A 11 -15.37 1.84 -1.11
C LYS A 11 -15.60 0.71 -2.10
N GLU A 12 -14.74 0.62 -3.11
CA GLU A 12 -14.81 -0.41 -4.13
C GLU A 12 -14.57 -1.80 -3.54
N TYR A 13 -13.48 -2.00 -2.82
CA TYR A 13 -13.13 -3.30 -2.25
C TYR A 13 -14.10 -3.75 -1.16
N ARG A 14 -14.65 -2.82 -0.36
CA ARG A 14 -15.75 -3.14 0.55
C ARG A 14 -16.94 -3.76 -0.19
N LYS A 15 -17.36 -3.14 -1.30
CA LYS A 15 -18.48 -3.63 -2.12
C LYS A 15 -18.16 -4.93 -2.83
N ARG A 16 -16.95 -5.07 -3.40
CA ARG A 16 -16.48 -6.30 -4.06
C ARG A 16 -16.48 -7.50 -3.10
N ASN A 17 -16.20 -7.27 -1.82
CA ASN A 17 -16.25 -8.30 -0.77
C ASN A 17 -17.62 -8.38 -0.06
N HIS A 18 -18.66 -7.74 -0.62
CA HIS A 18 -20.04 -7.80 -0.13
C HIS A 18 -20.26 -7.33 1.31
N TYR A 19 -19.40 -6.44 1.83
CA TYR A 19 -19.59 -5.85 3.16
C TYR A 19 -20.50 -4.63 3.10
N SER A 20 -21.51 -4.59 3.97
CA SER A 20 -22.19 -3.34 4.30
C SER A 20 -21.30 -2.47 5.20
N VAL A 21 -21.56 -1.16 5.26
CA VAL A 21 -20.81 -0.28 6.18
C VAL A 21 -20.99 -0.70 7.64
N LYS A 22 -22.15 -1.27 7.99
CA LYS A 22 -22.41 -1.82 9.33
C LYS A 22 -21.53 -3.03 9.62
N ASP A 23 -21.34 -3.92 8.64
CA ASP A 23 -20.45 -5.09 8.79
C ASP A 23 -19.00 -4.70 9.04
N VAL A 24 -18.57 -3.58 8.47
CA VAL A 24 -17.22 -3.03 8.68
C VAL A 24 -17.10 -2.40 10.06
N SER A 25 -18.09 -1.64 10.49
CA SER A 25 -18.13 -1.06 11.85
C SER A 25 -18.03 -2.15 12.92
N ILE A 26 -18.74 -3.28 12.74
CA ILE A 26 -18.64 -4.44 13.65
C ILE A 26 -17.24 -5.04 13.63
N ARG A 27 -16.63 -5.26 12.46
CA ARG A 27 -15.27 -5.81 12.36
C ARG A 27 -14.21 -4.89 12.97
N LEU A 28 -14.32 -3.59 12.78
CA LEU A 28 -13.40 -2.64 13.42
C LEU A 28 -13.53 -2.69 14.95
N MET A 29 -14.75 -2.86 15.46
CA MET A 29 -14.99 -3.03 16.89
C MET A 29 -14.36 -4.31 17.46
N GLU A 30 -14.28 -5.40 16.68
CA GLU A 30 -13.56 -6.63 17.06
C GLU A 30 -12.04 -6.40 17.25
N HIS A 31 -11.52 -5.28 16.74
CA HIS A 31 -10.14 -4.83 16.88
C HIS A 31 -10.02 -3.55 17.75
N ASP A 32 -10.96 -3.35 18.68
CA ASP A 32 -10.99 -2.21 19.62
C ASP A 32 -11.09 -0.82 18.94
N ILE A 33 -11.57 -0.76 17.69
CA ILE A 33 -11.79 0.48 16.94
C ILE A 33 -13.30 0.73 16.83
N ASP A 34 -13.85 1.46 17.79
CA ASP A 34 -15.26 1.86 17.79
C ASP A 34 -15.49 3.08 16.88
N VAL A 35 -16.06 2.82 15.69
CA VAL A 35 -16.43 3.87 14.74
C VAL A 35 -17.85 3.70 14.23
N ALA A 36 -18.59 4.81 14.24
CA ALA A 36 -19.93 4.86 13.69
C ALA A 36 -19.92 4.68 12.15
N PRO A 37 -20.98 4.10 11.54
CA PRO A 37 -21.11 3.98 10.09
C PRO A 37 -20.87 5.27 9.31
N LYS A 38 -21.29 6.43 9.86
CA LYS A 38 -21.06 7.75 9.27
C LYS A 38 -19.58 8.06 9.07
N THR A 39 -18.71 7.62 9.98
CA THR A 39 -17.26 7.82 9.89
C THR A 39 -16.68 7.06 8.71
N ILE A 40 -17.11 5.80 8.51
CA ILE A 40 -16.70 4.98 7.37
C ILE A 40 -17.18 5.59 6.05
N TYR A 41 -18.42 6.09 5.99
CA TYR A 41 -18.88 6.88 4.83
C TYR A 41 -18.03 8.14 4.61
N GLY A 42 -17.59 8.79 5.68
CA GLY A 42 -16.67 9.92 5.63
C GLY A 42 -15.31 9.56 5.00
N TRP A 43 -14.77 8.38 5.31
CA TRP A 43 -13.55 7.87 4.69
C TRP A 43 -13.75 7.54 3.21
N GLU A 44 -14.81 6.82 2.87
CA GLU A 44 -15.13 6.38 1.50
C GLU A 44 -15.57 7.51 0.56
N SER A 45 -15.99 8.64 1.12
CA SER A 45 -16.32 9.87 0.37
C SER A 45 -15.16 10.85 0.30
N GLY A 46 -14.05 10.57 0.99
CA GLY A 46 -12.92 11.49 1.08
C GLY A 46 -13.27 12.78 1.84
N GLN A 47 -14.22 12.74 2.78
CA GLN A 47 -14.48 13.84 3.71
C GLN A 47 -13.49 13.79 4.88
N ALA A 48 -13.25 12.59 5.42
CA ALA A 48 -12.25 12.33 6.47
C ALA A 48 -11.19 11.33 5.98
N GLN A 49 -10.16 11.10 6.79
CA GLN A 49 -9.19 10.02 6.58
C GLN A 49 -9.15 9.14 7.83
N PRO A 50 -9.03 7.80 7.68
CA PRO A 50 -8.70 6.94 8.80
C PRO A 50 -7.28 7.23 9.30
N THR A 51 -6.95 6.81 10.52
CA THR A 51 -5.55 6.74 10.95
C THR A 51 -4.79 5.70 10.12
N ALA A 52 -3.47 5.71 10.18
CA ALA A 52 -2.65 4.73 9.45
C ALA A 52 -3.00 3.29 9.86
N ASP A 53 -3.11 3.03 11.16
CA ASP A 53 -3.44 1.69 11.68
C ASP A 53 -4.83 1.24 11.22
N THR A 54 -5.82 2.12 11.29
CA THR A 54 -7.18 1.82 10.80
C THR A 54 -7.20 1.62 9.28
N LEU A 55 -6.39 2.35 8.52
CA LEU A 55 -6.28 2.15 7.07
C LEU A 55 -5.75 0.75 6.75
N LEU A 56 -4.68 0.31 7.42
CA LEU A 56 -4.10 -1.02 7.20
C LEU A 56 -5.08 -2.12 7.58
N LEU A 57 -5.80 -1.97 8.70
CA LEU A 57 -6.82 -2.92 9.10
C LEU A 57 -7.99 -2.96 8.09
N LEU A 58 -8.40 -1.82 7.55
CA LEU A 58 -9.41 -1.78 6.48
C LEU A 58 -8.92 -2.50 5.22
N CYS A 59 -7.65 -2.34 4.85
CA CYS A 59 -7.05 -3.09 3.74
C CYS A 59 -7.11 -4.60 3.99
N GLU A 60 -6.84 -5.05 5.21
CA GLU A 60 -6.96 -6.46 5.61
C GLU A 60 -8.42 -6.95 5.54
N ILE A 61 -9.35 -6.25 6.20
CA ILE A 61 -10.79 -6.59 6.21
C ILE A 61 -11.33 -6.65 4.77
N TYR A 62 -10.93 -5.70 3.92
CA TYR A 62 -11.38 -5.62 2.53
C TYR A 62 -10.57 -6.49 1.57
N LYS A 63 -9.58 -7.24 2.07
CA LYS A 63 -8.73 -8.13 1.26
C LYS A 63 -8.08 -7.41 0.08
N ILE A 64 -7.56 -6.20 0.33
CA ILE A 64 -6.79 -5.44 -0.66
C ILE A 64 -5.41 -6.11 -0.78
N PRO A 65 -5.06 -6.68 -1.95
CA PRO A 65 -3.90 -7.56 -2.07
C PRO A 65 -2.56 -6.80 -2.08
N ASP A 66 -2.52 -5.67 -2.77
CA ASP A 66 -1.32 -4.83 -2.92
C ASP A 66 -1.70 -3.39 -2.61
N ILE A 67 -1.38 -2.94 -1.40
CA ILE A 67 -1.78 -1.63 -0.89
C ILE A 67 -1.11 -0.50 -1.69
N LEU A 68 0.16 -0.65 -2.06
CA LEU A 68 0.92 0.39 -2.75
C LEU A 68 0.37 0.58 -4.17
N ASN A 69 0.23 -0.51 -4.92
CA ASN A 69 -0.33 -0.46 -6.25
C ASN A 69 -1.82 -0.06 -6.22
N SER A 70 -2.61 -0.62 -5.31
CA SER A 70 -4.05 -0.31 -5.23
C SER A 70 -4.33 1.16 -4.95
N PHE A 71 -3.45 1.85 -4.23
CA PHE A 71 -3.57 3.29 -3.97
C PHE A 71 -2.77 4.16 -4.95
N GLY A 72 -2.16 3.58 -5.99
CA GLY A 72 -1.42 4.31 -7.02
C GLY A 72 -0.07 4.86 -6.54
N TYR A 73 0.51 4.26 -5.50
CA TYR A 73 1.88 4.53 -5.07
C TYR A 73 2.93 3.75 -5.86
N ASP A 74 2.53 2.61 -6.44
CA ASP A 74 3.38 1.87 -7.37
C ASP A 74 3.22 2.50 -8.75
N GLN A 75 4.06 3.50 -9.06
CA GLN A 75 4.10 4.12 -10.38
C GLN A 75 5.05 3.32 -11.28
N PRO A 76 4.59 2.82 -12.44
CA PRO A 76 5.47 2.15 -13.40
C PRO A 76 6.55 3.08 -14.00
N ASP A 77 6.42 4.39 -13.79
CA ASP A 77 7.32 5.42 -14.32
C ASP A 77 8.40 5.88 -13.32
N ASP A 78 8.51 5.25 -12.14
CA ASP A 78 9.68 5.39 -11.27
C ASP A 78 10.54 4.12 -11.38
N PRO A 79 11.64 4.13 -12.18
CA PRO A 79 12.59 3.03 -12.28
C PRO A 79 13.19 2.63 -10.93
N ALA A 80 13.07 3.47 -9.89
CA ALA A 80 13.53 3.16 -8.54
C ALA A 80 12.48 2.47 -7.66
N ALA A 81 11.19 2.46 -8.05
CA ALA A 81 10.10 2.00 -7.17
C ALA A 81 9.86 0.49 -7.19
N SER A 82 10.04 -0.18 -8.34
CA SER A 82 9.93 -1.65 -8.41
C SER A 82 11.10 -2.27 -9.17
N LEU A 83 12.01 -2.90 -8.42
CA LEU A 83 13.08 -3.69 -9.00
C LEU A 83 12.47 -4.95 -9.64
N THR A 84 12.79 -5.19 -10.91
CA THR A 84 12.55 -6.47 -11.57
C THR A 84 13.24 -7.62 -10.83
N TYR A 85 12.82 -8.86 -11.08
CA TYR A 85 13.48 -10.04 -10.51
C TYR A 85 14.99 -10.04 -10.81
N HIS A 86 15.37 -9.67 -12.04
CA HIS A 86 16.77 -9.62 -12.43
C HIS A 86 17.55 -8.54 -11.67
N GLU A 87 17.00 -7.34 -11.52
CA GLU A 87 17.63 -6.26 -10.76
C GLU A 87 17.78 -6.61 -9.27
N ARG A 88 16.80 -7.32 -8.70
CA ARG A 88 16.91 -7.88 -7.34
C ARG A 88 18.08 -8.84 -7.20
N GLU A 89 18.24 -9.76 -8.17
CA GLU A 89 19.36 -10.71 -8.19
C GLU A 89 20.71 -10.01 -8.34
N ILE A 90 20.79 -8.98 -9.20
CA ILE A 90 22.01 -8.16 -9.35
C ILE A 90 22.35 -7.47 -8.03
N ILE A 91 21.38 -6.78 -7.40
CA ILE A 91 21.59 -6.08 -6.13
C ILE A 91 22.02 -7.07 -5.02
N TYR A 92 21.40 -8.24 -4.98
CA TYR A 92 21.78 -9.30 -4.04
C TYR A 92 23.22 -9.76 -4.27
N ALA A 93 23.60 -10.05 -5.52
CA ALA A 93 24.95 -10.47 -5.87
C ALA A 93 26.00 -9.40 -5.56
N TYR A 94 25.72 -8.14 -5.90
CA TYR A 94 26.58 -6.99 -5.62
C TYR A 94 26.82 -6.82 -4.11
N ARG A 95 25.77 -6.87 -3.28
CA ARG A 95 25.88 -6.74 -1.82
C ARG A 95 26.67 -7.89 -1.17
N ASN A 96 26.59 -9.10 -1.73
CA ASN A 96 27.30 -10.27 -1.22
C ASN A 96 28.75 -10.39 -1.72
N ARG A 97 29.22 -9.48 -2.59
CA ARG A 97 30.59 -9.48 -3.12
C ARG A 97 31.24 -8.10 -3.03
N PRO A 98 31.53 -7.60 -1.81
CA PRO A 98 32.17 -6.30 -1.59
C PRO A 98 33.44 -6.08 -2.44
N GLU A 99 34.20 -7.14 -2.68
CA GLU A 99 35.42 -7.12 -3.48
C GLU A 99 35.19 -6.77 -4.96
N LEU A 100 33.97 -6.93 -5.49
CA LEU A 100 33.61 -6.58 -6.86
C LEU A 100 32.90 -5.22 -6.97
N GLN A 101 32.50 -4.62 -5.84
CA GLN A 101 31.65 -3.42 -5.85
C GLN A 101 32.34 -2.25 -6.53
N HIS A 102 33.58 -1.93 -6.17
CA HIS A 102 34.33 -0.83 -6.79
C HIS A 102 34.47 -0.99 -8.31
N ALA A 103 34.71 -2.22 -8.81
CA ALA A 103 34.78 -2.46 -10.25
C ALA A 103 33.42 -2.24 -10.92
N VAL A 104 32.32 -2.64 -10.27
CA VAL A 104 30.96 -2.38 -10.75
C VAL A 104 30.64 -0.88 -10.70
N ASP A 105 31.07 -0.16 -9.67
CA ASP A 105 30.84 1.28 -9.52
C ASP A 105 31.54 2.07 -10.63
N ILE A 106 32.77 1.71 -10.99
CA ILE A 106 33.47 2.24 -12.17
C ILE A 106 32.66 1.99 -13.45
N LEU A 107 32.20 0.76 -13.67
CA LEU A 107 31.49 0.37 -14.88
C LEU A 107 30.13 1.08 -15.02
N LEU A 108 29.47 1.34 -13.89
CA LEU A 108 28.19 2.04 -13.84
C LEU A 108 28.34 3.57 -13.76
N GLY A 109 29.56 4.09 -13.57
CA GLY A 109 29.83 5.52 -13.42
C GLY A 109 29.32 6.09 -12.09
N CYS A 110 29.34 5.28 -11.04
CA CYS A 110 28.89 5.62 -9.68
C CYS A 110 30.04 5.95 -8.71
N ASP A 111 31.27 5.98 -9.21
CA ASP A 111 32.52 6.28 -8.47
C ASP A 111 32.71 7.79 -8.20
#